data_AF-A0AAV5UMW6-F1
#
_entry.id   AF-A0AAV5UMW6-F1
#
_cell.length_a   1.000
_cell.length_b   1.000
_cell.length_c   1.000
_cell.angle_alpha   90.00
_cell.angle_beta   90.00
_cell.angle_gamma   90.00
#
_symmetry.space_group_name_H-M   'P 1'
#
loop_
_entity.id
_entity.type
_entity.pdbx_description
1 polymer ?
#
loop_
_entity_poly.entity_id
_entity_poly.type
_entity_poly.pdbx_seq_one_letter_code
_entity_poly.pdbx_strand_id
1 'polypeptide(L)' 'RTHRFLKRELGAVEILHLNKIGENSRPNGMAFLFGKLIANIKRGMFDLPIIPADWTRKEYCATYLDDKGFILKQFEE' A
#
# COMPACT_ATOMS: atom_id res chain seq x y z
N ARG A 1 20.61 -15.57 5.47
CA ARG A 1 21.02 -15.58 6.90
C ARG A 1 19.88 -15.06 7.79
N THR A 2 19.33 -13.88 7.50
CA THR A 2 18.17 -13.27 8.20
C THR A 2 16.92 -14.15 8.19
N HIS A 3 16.55 -14.72 7.04
CA HIS A 3 15.37 -15.61 6.93
C HIS A 3 15.41 -16.80 7.90
N ARG A 4 16.53 -17.55 7.94
CA ARG A 4 16.70 -18.66 8.90
C ARG A 4 16.65 -18.22 10.36
N PHE A 5 17.23 -17.07 10.68
CA PHE A 5 17.21 -16.51 12.03
C PHE A 5 15.78 -16.19 12.48
N LEU A 6 15.00 -15.49 11.64
CA LEU A 6 13.61 -15.15 11.94
C LEU A 6 12.74 -16.39 12.18
N LYS A 7 12.91 -17.45 11.36
CA LYS A 7 12.15 -18.69 11.53
C LYS A 7 12.55 -19.48 12.79
N ARG A 8 13.84 -19.54 13.13
CA ARG A 8 14.33 -20.34 14.25
C ARG A 8 14.21 -19.65 15.61
N GLU A 9 14.60 -18.39 15.69
CA GLU A 9 14.72 -17.68 16.97
C GLU A 9 13.45 -16.92 17.35
N LEU A 10 12.67 -16.47 16.36
CA LEU A 10 11.47 -15.63 16.58
C LEU A 10 10.15 -16.34 16.21
N GLY A 11 10.20 -17.62 15.84
CA GLY A 11 9.01 -18.38 15.43
C GLY A 11 8.26 -17.78 14.24
N ALA A 12 8.96 -17.07 13.35
CA ALA A 12 8.31 -16.38 12.24
C ALA A 12 7.63 -17.37 11.26
N VAL A 13 6.39 -17.07 10.88
CA VAL A 13 5.63 -17.83 9.88
C VAL A 13 5.98 -17.30 8.50
N GLU A 14 6.51 -18.18 7.64
CA GLU A 14 6.77 -17.84 6.24
C GLU A 14 5.54 -18.16 5.38
N ILE A 15 4.98 -17.13 4.76
CA ILE A 15 3.90 -17.26 3.80
C ILE A 15 4.54 -17.35 2.41
N LEU A 16 4.71 -18.58 1.91
CA LEU A 16 5.49 -18.91 0.70
C LEU A 16 4.87 -18.40 -0.61
N HIS A 17 3.59 -18.03 -0.61
CA HIS A 17 2.86 -17.61 -1.80
C HIS A 17 2.59 -16.13 -1.66
N LEU A 18 3.00 -15.36 -2.69
CA LEU A 18 2.93 -13.91 -2.78
C LEU A 18 1.67 -13.41 -2.07
N ASN A 19 1.88 -12.79 -0.91
CA ASN A 19 0.77 -12.43 -0.06
C ASN A 19 0.02 -11.29 -0.73
N LYS A 20 -1.09 -11.59 -1.42
CA LYS A 20 -2.00 -10.56 -1.96
C LYS A 20 -2.36 -9.53 -0.90
N ILE A 21 -2.42 -9.93 0.37
CA ILE A 21 -2.61 -9.00 1.48
C ILE A 21 -1.45 -8.01 1.53
N GLY A 22 -0.19 -8.46 1.47
CA GLY A 22 0.99 -7.59 1.45
C GLY A 22 1.07 -6.68 0.22
N GLU A 23 0.78 -7.20 -0.98
CA GLU A 23 0.71 -6.37 -2.19
C GLU A 23 -0.40 -5.31 -2.11
N ASN A 24 -1.52 -5.66 -1.47
CA ASN A 24 -2.63 -4.74 -1.27
C ASN A 24 -2.45 -3.83 -0.06
N SER A 25 -1.61 -4.17 0.92
CA SER A 25 -1.38 -3.38 2.13
C SER A 25 -0.91 -1.98 1.78
N ARG A 26 0.01 -1.86 0.81
CA ARG A 26 0.53 -0.55 0.40
C ARG A 26 -0.53 0.32 -0.31
N PRO A 27 -1.19 -0.11 -1.41
CA PRO A 27 -2.21 0.70 -2.06
C PRO A 27 -3.41 0.99 -1.16
N ASN A 28 -3.82 0.03 -0.31
CA ASN A 28 -4.90 0.27 0.66
C ASN A 28 -4.48 1.27 1.73
N GLY A 29 -3.26 1.17 2.26
CA GLY A 29 -2.71 2.10 3.23
C GLY A 29 -2.63 3.53 2.69
N MET A 30 -2.18 3.70 1.43
CA MET A 30 -2.13 5.03 0.81
C MET A 30 -3.52 5.64 0.63
N ALA A 31 -4.50 4.84 0.18
CA ALA A 31 -5.88 5.29 0.06
C ALA A 31 -6.47 5.66 1.43
N PHE A 32 -6.20 4.86 2.47
CA PHE A 32 -6.69 5.09 3.82
C PHE A 32 -6.07 6.32 4.48
N LEU A 33 -4.77 6.55 4.32
CA LEU A 33 -4.03 7.59 5.03
C LEU A 33 -4.04 8.93 4.31
N PHE A 34 -4.04 8.93 2.98
CA PHE A 34 -3.92 10.16 2.18
C PHE A 34 -5.15 10.41 1.29
N GLY A 35 -6.08 9.45 1.20
CA GLY A 35 -7.20 9.56 0.27
C GLY A 35 -6.76 9.50 -1.19
N LYS A 36 -5.63 8.83 -1.50
CA LYS A 36 -5.02 8.78 -2.84
C LYS A 36 -4.76 7.36 -3.30
N LEU A 37 -5.13 7.09 -4.55
CA LEU A 37 -4.83 5.85 -5.26
C LEU A 37 -3.42 5.91 -5.86
N ILE A 38 -2.62 4.88 -5.60
CA ILE A 38 -1.26 4.72 -6.18
C ILE A 38 -1.18 3.62 -7.26
N ALA A 39 -2.31 2.97 -7.53
CA ALA A 39 -2.44 1.89 -8.51
C ALA A 39 -3.80 1.97 -9.19
N ASN A 40 -3.85 1.62 -10.47
CA ASN A 40 -5.09 1.60 -11.24
C ASN A 40 -6.03 0.50 -10.72
N ILE A 41 -7.29 0.84 -10.49
CA ILE A 41 -8.32 -0.14 -10.14
C ILE A 41 -8.87 -0.74 -11.43
N LYS A 42 -8.47 -1.98 -11.70
CA LYS A 42 -8.97 -2.75 -12.84
C LYS A 42 -10.36 -3.30 -12.51
N ARG A 43 -11.38 -2.83 -13.24
CA ARG A 43 -12.78 -3.24 -13.05
C ARG A 43 -13.38 -3.93 -14.29
N GLY A 44 -12.53 -4.38 -15.20
CA GLY A 44 -12.96 -4.99 -16.46
C GLY A 44 -13.77 -6.29 -16.29
N MET A 45 -13.63 -7.00 -15.17
CA MET A 45 -14.49 -8.15 -14.85
C MET A 45 -15.98 -7.77 -14.69
N PHE A 46 -16.27 -6.49 -14.47
CA PHE A 46 -17.62 -5.96 -14.30
C PHE A 46 -18.03 -5.06 -15.48
N ASP A 47 -17.30 -5.10 -16.60
CA ASP A 47 -17.51 -4.20 -17.75
C ASP A 47 -17.46 -2.69 -17.38
N LEU A 48 -16.76 -2.37 -16.29
CA LEU A 48 -16.60 -1.00 -15.81
C LEU A 48 -15.25 -0.41 -16.24
N PRO A 49 -15.18 0.92 -16.48
CA PRO A 49 -13.94 1.57 -16.84
C PRO A 49 -12.91 1.50 -15.70
N ILE A 50 -11.63 1.51 -16.08
CA ILE A 50 -10.50 1.57 -15.16
C ILE A 50 -10.56 2.88 -14.37
N ILE A 51 -10.35 2.82 -13.06
CA ILE A 51 -10.08 4.02 -12.26
C ILE A 51 -8.56 4.23 -12.26
N PRO A 52 -8.05 5.36 -12.80
CA PRO A 52 -6.62 5.63 -12.81
C PRO A 52 -6.09 5.90 -11.39
N ALA A 53 -4.79 5.68 -11.19
CA ALA A 53 -4.10 6.13 -9.99
C ALA A 53 -4.09 7.67 -9.92
N ASP A 54 -4.28 8.22 -8.73
CA ASP A 54 -4.17 9.66 -8.46
C ASP A 54 -2.70 10.09 -8.45
N TRP A 55 -1.83 9.23 -7.93
CA TRP A 55 -0.40 9.48 -7.80
C TRP A 55 0.43 8.49 -8.60
N THR A 56 1.38 9.05 -9.32
CA THR A 56 2.47 8.34 -9.98
C THR A 56 3.48 7.84 -8.95
N ARG A 57 4.32 6.87 -9.37
CA ARG A 57 5.42 6.37 -8.53
C ARG A 57 6.35 7.48 -8.05
N LYS A 58 6.55 8.53 -8.85
CA LYS A 58 7.39 9.66 -8.45
C LYS A 58 6.79 10.37 -7.23
N GLU A 59 5.49 10.60 -7.24
CA GLU A 59 4.77 11.34 -6.19
C GLU A 59 4.65 10.59 -4.87
N TYR A 60 4.40 9.27 -4.89
CA TYR A 60 4.26 8.52 -3.63
C TYR A 60 5.55 7.88 -3.11
N CYS A 61 6.58 7.73 -3.96
CA CYS A 61 7.79 6.96 -3.63
C CYS A 61 9.10 7.74 -3.74
N ALA A 62 9.16 8.78 -4.57
CA ALA A 62 10.41 9.53 -4.84
C ALA A 62 10.35 10.98 -4.30
N THR A 63 9.32 11.32 -3.56
CA THR A 63 9.15 12.62 -2.90
C THR A 63 8.72 12.42 -1.46
N TYR A 64 9.07 13.39 -0.61
CA TYR A 64 8.56 13.47 0.76
C TYR A 64 7.03 13.68 0.75
N LEU A 65 6.34 13.14 1.76
CA LEU A 65 4.88 13.22 1.89
C LEU A 65 4.45 14.18 3.00
N ASP A 66 5.39 14.85 3.65
CA ASP A 66 5.19 15.76 4.78
C ASP A 66 4.26 16.93 4.45
N ASP A 67 4.26 17.37 3.18
CA ASP A 67 3.42 18.43 2.63
C ASP A 67 2.06 17.91 2.12
N LYS A 68 1.81 16.59 2.15
CA LYS A 68 0.55 16.00 1.70
C LYS A 68 -0.46 15.91 2.84
N GLY A 69 -1.74 16.04 2.48
CA GLY A 69 -2.84 15.86 3.43
C GLY A 69 -2.84 14.45 4.00
N PHE A 70 -2.68 14.34 5.32
CA PHE A 70 -2.77 13.09 6.06
C PHE A 70 -4.11 13.09 6.82
N ILE A 71 -4.96 12.10 6.55
CA ILE A 71 -6.34 12.05 7.05
C ILE A 71 -6.35 12.12 8.59
N LEU A 72 -5.39 11.51 9.28
CA LEU A 72 -5.35 11.55 10.74
C LEU A 72 -5.08 12.95 11.32
N LYS A 73 -4.43 13.86 10.56
CA LYS A 73 -4.28 15.26 10.98
C LYS A 73 -5.63 15.98 11.09
N GLN A 74 -6.68 15.48 10.46
CA GLN A 74 -8.04 16.04 10.62
C GLN A 74 -8.64 15.73 11.99
N PHE A 75 -8.04 14.82 12.76
CA PHE A 75 -8.47 14.41 14.09
C PHE A 75 -7.50 14.85 15.18
N GLU A 76 -6.46 15.62 14.83
CA GLU A 76 -5.60 16.29 15.80
C GLU A 76 -6.33 17.56 16.26
N GLU A 77 -6.65 17.64 17.56
CA GLU A 77 -7.28 18.80 18.22
C GLU A 77 -6.36 20.03 18.27
#